data_AF-A0A7C4EDH5-F1
#
_entry.id   AF-A0A7C4EDH5-F1
#
_cell.length_a   1.000
_cell.length_b   1.000
_cell.length_c   1.000
_cell.angle_alpha   90.00
_cell.angle_beta   90.00
_cell.angle_gamma   90.00
#
_symmetry.space_group_name_H-M   'P 1'
#
loop_
_entity.id
_entity.type
_entity.pdbx_description
1 polymer ?
#
loop_
_entity_poly.entity_id
_entity_poly.type
_entity_poly.pdbx_seq_one_letter_code
_entity_poly.pdbx_strand_id
1 'polypeptide(L)'
;MIGTSAAATFSCTGCGAPHEWQPAFVGKLARCPCGRVLRVPDSPQWVRPQDLDPLQVLRQEGFDAPEPVDEPADAQPIAPPAPRPSALRDVHLPVILLAIGTMGILLQAVELSERHGDSLAGHLTLAVLDNLIHASLAAGMILALSAVMCFSLGKVQAALLRLVALAVAPWGIGLLVGAGLGTGLPGAMAVWTAAAGVGWPMAHLFFRLAPKHAAACLAGILLIRLATMWILGAWRVL
;
A
#
# COMPACT_ATOMS: atom_id res chain seq x y z
N MET A 1 -24.03 -30.36 -30.41
CA MET A 1 -24.28 -29.27 -29.45
C MET A 1 -23.57 -29.64 -28.16
N ILE A 2 -22.48 -28.94 -27.80
CA ILE A 2 -21.73 -29.20 -26.56
C ILE A 2 -22.43 -28.39 -25.46
N GLY A 3 -23.16 -29.06 -24.57
CA GLY A 3 -23.76 -28.40 -23.41
C GLY A 3 -22.67 -28.00 -22.41
N THR A 4 -22.51 -26.70 -22.15
CA THR A 4 -21.70 -26.19 -21.04
C THR A 4 -22.33 -26.59 -19.72
N SER A 5 -21.75 -27.58 -19.04
CA SER A 5 -22.12 -27.94 -17.67
C SER A 5 -21.79 -26.78 -16.74
N ALA A 6 -22.78 -26.27 -16.02
CA ALA A 6 -22.57 -25.19 -15.05
C ALA A 6 -21.73 -25.74 -13.88
N ALA A 7 -20.48 -25.27 -13.77
CA ALA A 7 -19.60 -25.66 -12.66
C ALA A 7 -20.18 -25.13 -11.34
N ALA A 8 -20.30 -26.00 -10.35
CA ALA A 8 -20.73 -25.59 -9.01
C ALA A 8 -19.73 -24.59 -8.41
N THR A 9 -20.23 -23.64 -7.62
CA THR A 9 -19.38 -22.64 -6.95
C THR A 9 -19.71 -22.53 -5.48
N PHE A 10 -18.77 -22.05 -4.67
CA PHE A 10 -18.99 -21.67 -3.28
C PHE A 10 -18.30 -20.32 -2.99
N SER A 11 -18.80 -19.56 -2.02
CA SER A 11 -18.29 -18.21 -1.75
C SER A 11 -17.33 -18.19 -0.57
N CYS A 12 -16.25 -17.40 -0.66
CA CYS A 12 -15.35 -17.16 0.47
C CYS A 12 -16.08 -16.43 1.61
N THR A 13 -16.02 -16.95 2.84
CA THR A 13 -16.61 -16.31 4.04
C THR A 13 -15.99 -14.96 4.43
N GLY A 14 -14.83 -14.60 3.85
CA GLY A 14 -14.17 -13.32 4.11
C GLY A 14 -14.44 -12.25 3.07
N CYS A 15 -14.36 -12.58 1.78
CA CYS A 15 -14.49 -11.58 0.71
C CYS A 15 -15.69 -11.80 -0.22
N GLY A 16 -16.45 -12.89 -0.04
CA GLY A 16 -17.61 -13.23 -0.87
C GLY A 16 -17.27 -13.68 -2.30
N ALA A 17 -16.00 -13.75 -2.69
CA ALA A 17 -15.62 -14.17 -4.03
C ALA A 17 -16.09 -15.62 -4.31
N PRO A 18 -16.73 -15.87 -5.47
CA PRO A 18 -17.11 -17.22 -5.86
C PRO A 18 -15.86 -18.01 -6.27
N HIS A 19 -15.77 -19.23 -5.79
CA HIS A 19 -14.73 -20.20 -6.11
C HIS A 19 -15.38 -21.40 -6.78
N GLU A 20 -14.74 -21.89 -7.84
CA GLU A 20 -15.16 -23.14 -8.47
C GLU A 20 -15.03 -24.28 -7.47
N TRP A 21 -16.12 -25.00 -7.26
CA TRP A 21 -16.15 -26.19 -6.44
C TRP A 21 -15.64 -27.36 -7.27
N GLN A 22 -14.58 -28.01 -6.80
CA GLN A 22 -14.07 -29.23 -7.42
C GLN A 22 -14.05 -30.37 -6.40
N PRO A 23 -14.55 -31.57 -6.75
CA PRO A 23 -14.65 -32.69 -5.81
C PRO A 23 -13.27 -33.14 -5.28
N ALA A 24 -12.20 -32.93 -6.07
CA ALA A 24 -10.83 -33.26 -5.67
C ALA A 24 -10.28 -32.42 -4.49
N PHE A 25 -10.93 -31.30 -4.16
CA PHE A 25 -10.53 -30.38 -3.08
C PHE A 25 -11.46 -30.40 -1.87
N VAL A 26 -12.51 -31.22 -1.86
CA VAL A 26 -13.44 -31.35 -0.72
C VAL A 26 -12.68 -31.64 0.58
N GLY A 27 -13.02 -30.91 1.65
CA GLY A 27 -12.41 -31.03 2.97
C GLY A 27 -10.99 -30.47 3.11
N LYS A 28 -10.32 -30.13 1.99
CA LYS A 28 -8.97 -29.53 1.99
C LYS A 28 -9.01 -28.03 2.26
N LEU A 29 -7.88 -27.50 2.71
CA LEU A 29 -7.68 -26.06 2.90
C LEU A 29 -7.23 -25.42 1.60
N ALA A 30 -7.94 -24.38 1.17
CA ALA A 30 -7.60 -23.54 0.03
C ALA A 30 -7.33 -22.11 0.50
N ARG A 31 -6.43 -21.38 -0.18
CA ARG A 31 -6.22 -19.95 0.05
C ARG A 31 -7.04 -19.13 -0.94
N CYS A 32 -7.90 -18.27 -0.41
CA CYS A 32 -8.59 -17.27 -1.23
C CYS A 32 -7.60 -16.13 -1.60
N PRO A 33 -7.76 -15.45 -2.75
CA PRO A 33 -6.96 -14.26 -3.10
C PRO A 33 -6.99 -13.14 -2.07
N CYS A 34 -8.00 -13.10 -1.20
CA CYS A 34 -8.06 -12.16 -0.07
C CYS A 34 -7.10 -12.50 1.08
N GLY A 35 -6.42 -13.65 1.03
CA GLY A 35 -5.48 -14.12 2.05
C GLY A 35 -6.08 -15.07 3.10
N ARG A 36 -7.42 -15.20 3.17
CA ARG A 36 -8.08 -16.11 4.11
C ARG A 36 -7.94 -17.56 3.64
N VAL A 37 -7.69 -18.46 4.60
CA VAL A 37 -7.71 -19.90 4.38
C VAL A 37 -9.14 -20.40 4.61
N LEU A 38 -9.71 -21.06 3.61
CA LEU A 38 -11.05 -21.66 3.64
C LEU A 38 -10.91 -23.17 3.61
N ARG A 39 -11.85 -23.86 4.25
CA ARG A 39 -12.10 -25.27 4.00
C ARG A 39 -13.13 -25.42 2.90
N VAL A 40 -12.84 -26.20 1.87
CA VAL A 40 -13.80 -26.45 0.79
C VAL A 40 -14.97 -27.27 1.35
N PRO A 41 -16.22 -26.81 1.18
CA PRO A 41 -17.39 -27.48 1.74
C PRO A 41 -17.61 -28.85 1.07
N ASP A 42 -18.17 -29.78 1.84
CA ASP A 42 -18.39 -31.16 1.40
C ASP A 42 -19.45 -31.28 0.29
N SER A 43 -20.37 -30.32 0.22
CA SER A 43 -21.38 -30.24 -0.84
C SER A 43 -21.33 -28.90 -1.57
N PRO A 44 -21.54 -28.90 -2.89
CA PRO A 44 -21.70 -27.67 -3.66
C PRO A 44 -23.01 -26.98 -3.27
N GLN A 45 -22.94 -25.67 -3.03
CA GLN A 45 -24.14 -24.84 -2.90
C GLN A 45 -24.61 -24.48 -4.31
N TRP A 46 -25.60 -25.23 -4.82
CA TRP A 46 -26.24 -24.92 -6.08
C TRP A 46 -27.14 -23.70 -5.92
N VAL A 47 -26.57 -22.50 -6.08
CA VAL A 47 -27.40 -21.31 -6.32
C VAL A 47 -27.92 -21.43 -7.74
N ARG A 48 -29.16 -21.91 -7.92
CA ARG A 48 -29.77 -21.94 -9.24
C ARG A 48 -29.99 -20.49 -9.69
N PRO A 49 -29.52 -20.08 -10.88
CA PRO A 49 -29.79 -18.75 -11.42
C PRO A 49 -31.29 -18.42 -11.55
N GLN A 50 -32.15 -19.45 -11.55
CA GLN A 50 -33.61 -19.31 -11.68
C GLN A 50 -34.33 -18.94 -10.39
N ASP A 51 -33.67 -18.96 -9.22
CA ASP A 51 -34.27 -18.55 -7.94
C ASP A 51 -34.08 -17.04 -7.65
N LEU A 52 -33.41 -16.31 -8.55
CA LEU A 52 -33.35 -14.85 -8.52
C LEU A 52 -34.53 -14.30 -9.32
N ASP A 53 -35.74 -14.43 -8.77
CA ASP A 53 -36.93 -13.78 -9.34
C ASP A 53 -36.80 -12.25 -9.18
N PRO A 54 -36.66 -11.47 -10.27
CA PRO A 54 -36.52 -10.02 -10.19
C PRO A 54 -37.70 -9.33 -9.51
N LEU A 55 -38.86 -9.99 -9.44
CA LEU A 55 -40.08 -9.47 -8.82
C LEU A 55 -40.18 -9.78 -7.32
N GLN A 56 -39.43 -10.75 -6.78
CA GLN A 56 -39.42 -10.99 -5.33
C GLN A 56 -38.68 -9.89 -4.56
N VAL A 57 -37.72 -9.21 -5.19
CA VAL A 57 -37.01 -8.06 -4.60
C VAL A 57 -37.94 -6.85 -4.41
N LEU A 58 -39.03 -6.77 -5.18
CA LEU A 58 -40.00 -5.66 -5.12
C LEU A 58 -41.23 -5.96 -4.27
N ARG A 59 -41.46 -7.21 -3.84
CA ARG A 59 -42.68 -7.62 -3.11
C ARG A 59 -42.52 -7.58 -1.58
N GLN A 60 -41.36 -7.23 -1.07
CA GLN A 60 -41.08 -7.16 0.37
C GLN A 60 -41.47 -5.81 1.02
N GLU A 61 -42.17 -4.92 0.31
CA GLU A 61 -42.69 -3.65 0.85
C GLU A 61 -44.11 -3.80 1.45
N GLY A 62 -44.39 -4.92 2.12
CA GLY A 62 -45.56 -5.09 2.99
C GLY A 62 -45.14 -4.91 4.43
N PHE A 63 -45.25 -3.68 4.95
CA PHE A 63 -44.81 -3.27 6.27
C PHE A 63 -45.77 -3.74 7.37
N ASP A 64 -45.84 -5.05 7.60
CA ASP A 64 -46.27 -5.55 8.91
C ASP A 64 -45.09 -5.29 9.85
N ALA A 65 -45.32 -4.46 10.88
CA ALA A 65 -44.31 -4.15 11.88
C ALA A 65 -43.80 -5.49 12.47
N PRO A 66 -42.53 -5.87 12.21
CA PRO A 66 -42.04 -7.15 12.66
C PRO A 66 -42.12 -7.19 14.18
N GLU A 67 -42.70 -8.27 14.71
CA GLU A 67 -42.48 -8.67 16.11
C GLU A 67 -40.98 -8.52 16.40
N PRO A 68 -40.58 -7.97 17.56
CA PRO A 68 -39.18 -7.83 17.91
C PRO A 68 -38.54 -9.21 17.93
N VAL A 69 -37.97 -9.60 16.79
CA VAL A 69 -37.13 -10.78 16.65
C VAL A 69 -35.97 -10.49 17.58
N ASP A 70 -35.86 -11.28 18.65
CA ASP A 70 -34.71 -11.27 19.54
C ASP A 70 -33.46 -11.32 18.67
N GLU A 71 -32.81 -10.16 18.53
CA GLU A 71 -31.65 -9.98 17.68
C GLU A 71 -30.63 -11.01 18.18
N PRO A 72 -30.30 -12.06 17.40
CA PRO A 72 -29.41 -13.10 17.88
C PRO A 72 -28.13 -12.41 18.29
N ALA A 73 -27.81 -12.48 19.60
CA ALA A 73 -26.71 -11.76 20.24
C ALA A 73 -25.32 -12.06 19.64
N ASP A 74 -25.27 -12.96 18.65
CA ASP A 74 -24.09 -13.42 17.93
C ASP A 74 -24.05 -13.00 16.44
N ALA A 75 -24.90 -12.05 16.00
CA ALA A 75 -24.79 -11.46 14.67
C ALA A 75 -23.47 -10.68 14.54
N GLN A 76 -22.38 -11.40 14.21
CA GLN A 76 -21.08 -10.78 14.01
C GLN A 76 -21.21 -9.71 12.91
N PRO A 77 -20.77 -8.48 13.16
CA PRO A 77 -20.81 -7.41 12.17
C PRO A 77 -20.18 -7.89 10.86
N ILE A 78 -20.97 -7.91 9.79
CA ILE A 78 -20.50 -8.30 8.46
C ILE A 78 -19.36 -7.34 8.10
N ALA A 79 -18.12 -7.84 8.14
CA ALA A 79 -16.96 -7.02 7.87
C ALA A 79 -17.06 -6.45 6.44
N PRO A 80 -16.82 -5.15 6.23
CA PRO A 80 -16.94 -4.54 4.92
C PRO A 80 -16.04 -5.26 3.90
N PRO A 81 -16.51 -5.45 2.65
CA PRO A 81 -15.79 -6.20 1.64
C PRO A 81 -14.40 -5.58 1.40
N ALA A 82 -13.37 -6.43 1.38
CA ALA A 82 -12.00 -5.99 1.19
C ALA A 82 -11.88 -5.17 -0.12
N PRO A 83 -11.30 -3.95 -0.09
CA PRO A 83 -11.32 -3.10 -1.27
C PRO A 83 -10.44 -3.70 -2.37
N ARG A 84 -11.00 -3.80 -3.59
CA ARG A 84 -10.36 -4.43 -4.76
C ARG A 84 -9.00 -3.77 -5.07
N PRO A 85 -8.01 -4.56 -5.53
CA PRO A 85 -6.75 -4.00 -6.01
C PRO A 85 -7.01 -3.15 -7.25
N SER A 86 -6.53 -1.90 -7.25
CA SER A 86 -6.65 -1.01 -8.40
C SER A 86 -5.26 -0.79 -8.99
N ALA A 87 -5.09 -1.12 -10.27
CA ALA A 87 -3.82 -0.95 -10.98
C ALA A 87 -3.30 0.50 -10.89
N LEU A 88 -4.22 1.47 -10.89
CA LEU A 88 -3.93 2.89 -10.69
C LEU A 88 -3.18 3.15 -9.37
N ARG A 89 -3.67 2.62 -8.25
CA ARG A 89 -3.09 2.86 -6.92
C ARG A 89 -1.85 1.99 -6.67
N ASP A 90 -1.87 0.78 -7.19
CA ASP A 90 -0.87 -0.24 -6.86
C ASP A 90 0.39 -0.14 -7.73
N VAL A 91 0.28 0.40 -8.95
CA VAL A 91 1.38 0.48 -9.94
C VAL A 91 1.59 1.91 -10.43
N HIS A 92 0.58 2.55 -11.01
CA HIS A 92 0.76 3.85 -11.65
C HIS A 92 1.13 4.96 -10.66
N LEU A 93 0.46 5.00 -9.51
CA LEU A 93 0.71 6.04 -8.51
C LEU A 93 2.13 5.99 -7.92
N PRO A 94 2.68 4.83 -7.47
CA PRO A 94 4.08 4.70 -7.09
C PRO A 94 5.06 5.13 -8.19
N VAL A 95 4.80 4.77 -9.46
CA VAL A 95 5.68 5.13 -10.58
C VAL A 95 5.69 6.64 -10.84
N ILE A 96 4.51 7.29 -10.84
CA ILE A 96 4.40 8.75 -11.00
C ILE A 96 5.12 9.46 -9.86
N LEU A 97 4.92 9.03 -8.62
CA LEU A 97 5.56 9.63 -7.45
C LEU A 97 7.08 9.42 -7.46
N LEU A 98 7.54 8.25 -7.90
CA LEU A 98 8.97 7.99 -8.10
C LEU A 98 9.55 8.94 -9.14
N ALA A 99 8.88 9.13 -10.28
CA ALA A 99 9.32 10.06 -11.32
C ALA A 99 9.43 11.50 -10.80
N ILE A 100 8.42 11.98 -10.06
CA ILE A 100 8.44 13.32 -9.44
C ILE A 100 9.60 13.43 -8.43
N GLY A 101 9.77 12.42 -7.57
CA GLY A 101 10.85 12.39 -6.58
C GLY A 101 12.23 12.44 -7.24
N THR A 102 12.45 11.63 -8.27
CA THR A 102 13.70 11.62 -9.02
C THR A 102 13.96 12.95 -9.73
N MET A 103 12.93 13.59 -10.28
CA MET A 103 13.06 14.91 -10.90
C MET A 103 13.53 15.96 -9.89
N GLY A 104 12.97 15.97 -8.68
CA GLY A 104 13.40 16.87 -7.60
C GLY A 104 14.87 16.67 -7.20
N ILE A 105 15.32 15.42 -7.14
CA ILE A 105 16.72 15.09 -6.86
C ILE A 105 17.66 15.56 -7.98
N LEU A 106 17.25 15.39 -9.24
CA LEU A 106 18.04 15.84 -10.40
C LEU A 106 18.17 17.36 -10.43
N LEU A 107 17.09 18.09 -10.20
CA LEU A 107 17.10 19.55 -10.14
C LEU A 107 18.03 20.06 -9.02
N GLN A 108 17.98 19.42 -7.85
CA GLN A 108 18.89 19.75 -6.76
C GLN A 108 20.37 19.48 -7.13
N ALA A 109 20.66 18.37 -7.82
CA ALA A 109 22.01 18.05 -8.23
C ALA A 109 22.57 19.08 -9.21
N VAL A 110 21.75 19.59 -10.14
CA VAL A 110 22.11 20.68 -11.05
C VAL A 110 22.39 21.97 -10.27
N GLU A 111 21.50 22.36 -9.37
CA GLU A 111 21.65 23.57 -8.57
C GLU A 111 22.91 23.54 -7.69
N LEU A 112 23.22 22.37 -7.09
CA LEU A 112 24.43 22.19 -6.29
C LEU A 112 25.69 22.27 -7.15
N SER A 113 25.66 21.71 -8.37
CA SER A 113 26.78 21.76 -9.31
C SER A 113 27.08 23.20 -9.75
N GLU A 114 26.05 23.99 -10.07
CA GLU A 114 26.22 25.40 -10.44
C GLU A 114 26.80 26.24 -9.30
N ARG A 115 26.40 25.96 -8.06
CA ARG A 115 26.87 26.73 -6.88
C ARG A 115 28.31 26.43 -6.48
N HIS A 116 28.76 25.18 -6.62
CA HIS A 116 30.10 24.78 -6.17
C HIS A 116 31.13 24.76 -7.31
N GLY A 117 30.70 24.82 -8.57
CA GLY A 117 31.60 24.69 -9.74
C GLY A 117 32.13 23.27 -9.94
N ASP A 118 31.61 22.30 -9.20
CA ASP A 118 31.99 20.89 -9.27
C ASP A 118 31.29 20.19 -10.44
N SER A 119 31.87 19.07 -10.89
CA SER A 119 31.30 18.28 -11.98
C SER A 119 29.89 17.77 -11.65
N LEU A 120 28.93 18.02 -12.55
CA LEU A 120 27.55 17.52 -12.44
C LEU A 120 27.50 15.99 -12.26
N ALA A 121 28.38 15.27 -12.96
CA ALA A 121 28.49 13.81 -12.86
C ALA A 121 28.81 13.33 -11.42
N GLY A 122 29.67 14.05 -10.70
CA GLY A 122 29.99 13.74 -9.30
C GLY A 122 28.77 13.87 -8.40
N HIS A 123 28.04 14.99 -8.50
CA HIS A 123 26.82 15.21 -7.73
C HIS A 123 25.72 14.20 -8.04
N LEU A 124 25.52 13.87 -9.32
CA LEU A 124 24.55 12.84 -9.73
C LEU A 124 24.91 11.46 -9.17
N THR A 125 26.19 11.08 -9.22
CA THR A 125 26.66 9.78 -8.70
C THR A 125 26.42 9.68 -7.20
N LEU A 126 26.78 10.72 -6.44
CA LEU A 126 26.55 10.77 -5.00
C LEU A 126 25.05 10.77 -4.66
N ALA A 127 24.23 11.51 -5.41
CA ALA A 127 22.79 11.54 -5.20
C ALA A 127 22.15 10.16 -5.45
N VAL A 128 22.54 9.47 -6.52
CA VAL A 128 22.04 8.11 -6.80
C VAL A 128 22.46 7.13 -5.70
N LEU A 129 23.73 7.17 -5.27
CA LEU A 129 24.23 6.29 -4.23
C LEU A 129 23.52 6.54 -2.89
N ASP A 130 23.35 7.80 -2.48
CA ASP A 130 22.62 8.18 -1.27
C ASP A 130 21.17 7.66 -1.30
N ASN A 131 20.48 7.83 -2.42
CA ASN A 131 19.11 7.33 -2.57
C ASN A 131 19.01 5.80 -2.56
N LEU A 132 19.97 5.09 -3.15
CA LEU A 132 20.01 3.62 -3.12
C LEU A 132 20.26 3.09 -1.71
N ILE A 133 21.22 3.68 -0.98
CA ILE A 133 21.49 3.33 0.42
C ILE A 133 20.24 3.61 1.26
N HIS A 134 19.63 4.78 1.11
CA HIS A 134 18.45 5.15 1.88
C HIS A 134 17.26 4.24 1.57
N ALA A 135 16.97 3.97 0.28
CA ALA A 135 15.88 3.11 -0.12
C ALA A 135 16.06 1.66 0.38
N SER A 136 17.29 1.13 0.34
CA SER A 136 17.57 -0.22 0.85
C SER A 136 17.40 -0.31 2.37
N LEU A 137 17.89 0.66 3.13
CA LEU A 137 17.73 0.73 4.58
C LEU A 137 16.25 0.91 4.98
N ALA A 138 15.52 1.79 4.29
CA ALA A 138 14.09 2.00 4.52
C ALA A 138 13.28 0.73 4.23
N ALA A 139 13.58 0.03 3.13
CA ALA A 139 12.94 -1.25 2.80
C ALA A 139 13.21 -2.31 3.89
N GLY A 140 14.47 -2.44 4.34
CA GLY A 140 14.85 -3.35 5.43
C GLY A 140 14.11 -3.05 6.74
N MET A 141 14.02 -1.78 7.11
CA MET A 141 13.29 -1.34 8.30
C MET A 141 11.79 -1.65 8.23
N ILE A 142 11.16 -1.42 7.08
CA ILE A 142 9.73 -1.69 6.92
C ILE A 142 9.46 -3.20 6.93
N LEU A 143 10.35 -4.01 6.35
CA LEU A 143 10.28 -5.47 6.46
C LEU A 143 10.41 -5.92 7.92
N ALA A 144 11.35 -5.37 8.68
CA ALA A 144 11.48 -5.66 10.11
C ALA A 144 10.23 -5.25 10.91
N LEU A 145 9.69 -4.05 10.65
CA LEU A 145 8.45 -3.58 11.26
C LEU A 145 7.24 -4.46 10.90
N SER A 146 7.19 -4.97 9.67
CA SER A 146 6.11 -5.88 9.24
C SER A 146 6.13 -7.22 9.97
N ALA A 147 7.34 -7.72 10.30
CA ALA A 147 7.50 -8.94 11.09
C ALA A 147 7.08 -8.73 12.56
N VAL A 148 7.40 -7.56 13.15
CA VAL A 148 7.06 -7.25 14.55
C VAL A 148 5.58 -6.90 14.72
N MET A 149 5.01 -6.14 13.79
CA MET A 149 3.62 -5.66 13.87
C MET A 149 2.61 -6.56 13.13
N CYS A 150 3.06 -7.69 12.58
CA CYS A 150 2.23 -8.71 11.92
C CYS A 150 1.30 -8.19 10.81
N PHE A 151 1.70 -7.17 10.04
CA PHE A 151 0.90 -6.68 8.91
C PHE A 151 1.37 -7.25 7.57
N SER A 152 0.43 -7.52 6.66
CA SER A 152 0.72 -8.04 5.33
C SER A 152 1.00 -6.91 4.34
N LEU A 153 2.18 -6.94 3.70
CA LEU A 153 2.58 -6.01 2.64
C LEU A 153 1.98 -6.37 1.27
N GLY A 154 1.27 -7.49 1.14
CA GLY A 154 0.73 -7.99 -0.12
C GLY A 154 1.81 -8.66 -1.00
N LYS A 155 1.67 -8.55 -2.33
CA LYS A 155 2.63 -9.14 -3.28
C LYS A 155 3.97 -8.41 -3.17
N VAL A 156 5.06 -9.18 -3.00
CA VAL A 156 6.42 -8.66 -2.77
C VAL A 156 6.83 -7.61 -3.82
N GLN A 157 6.55 -7.85 -5.11
CA GLN A 157 6.90 -6.90 -6.17
C GLN A 157 6.20 -5.55 -6.04
N ALA A 158 4.89 -5.55 -5.76
CA ALA A 158 4.12 -4.31 -5.58
C ALA A 158 4.50 -3.61 -4.27
N ALA A 159 4.81 -4.38 -3.22
CA ALA A 159 5.31 -3.85 -1.96
C ALA A 159 6.65 -3.13 -2.17
N LEU A 160 7.63 -3.76 -2.84
CA LEU A 160 8.93 -3.15 -3.12
C LEU A 160 8.80 -1.85 -3.90
N LEU A 161 7.98 -1.83 -4.96
CA LEU A 161 7.74 -0.61 -5.74
C LEU A 161 7.18 0.53 -4.87
N ARG A 162 6.20 0.24 -4.01
CA ARG A 162 5.62 1.21 -3.08
C ARG A 162 6.62 1.68 -2.02
N LEU A 163 7.49 0.79 -1.54
CA LEU A 163 8.52 1.11 -0.55
C LEU A 163 9.56 2.06 -1.14
N VAL A 164 10.03 1.78 -2.35
CA VAL A 164 10.97 2.66 -3.06
C VAL A 164 10.32 4.02 -3.34
N ALA A 165 9.07 4.03 -3.82
CA ALA A 165 8.34 5.28 -4.03
C ALA A 165 8.14 6.06 -2.71
N LEU A 166 7.84 5.38 -1.61
CA LEU A 166 7.67 6.01 -0.29
C LEU A 166 8.99 6.54 0.28
N ALA A 167 10.13 5.92 -0.03
CA ALA A 167 11.44 6.39 0.41
C ALA A 167 11.93 7.59 -0.41
N VAL A 168 11.72 7.59 -1.73
CA VAL A 168 12.30 8.59 -2.65
C VAL A 168 11.38 9.80 -2.85
N ALA A 169 10.08 9.57 -3.06
CA ALA A 169 9.17 10.64 -3.50
C ALA A 169 8.97 11.76 -2.47
N PRO A 170 8.73 11.48 -1.17
CA PRO A 170 8.52 12.55 -0.19
C PRO A 170 9.75 13.45 -0.05
N TRP A 171 10.95 12.87 -0.12
CA TRP A 171 12.19 13.64 -0.08
C TRP A 171 12.35 14.51 -1.32
N GLY A 172 12.20 13.95 -2.52
CA GLY A 172 12.28 14.73 -3.77
C GLY A 172 11.27 15.87 -3.82
N ILE A 173 10.04 15.65 -3.33
CA ILE A 173 9.03 16.72 -3.20
C ILE A 173 9.45 17.76 -2.17
N GLY A 174 9.99 17.35 -1.02
CA GLY A 174 10.55 18.27 -0.03
C GLY A 174 11.65 19.14 -0.61
N LEU A 175 12.55 18.57 -1.43
CA LEU A 175 13.61 19.30 -2.11
C LEU A 175 13.07 20.37 -3.07
N LEU A 176 12.02 20.06 -3.83
CA LEU A 176 11.35 21.04 -4.70
C LEU A 176 10.78 22.22 -3.90
N VAL A 177 10.19 21.95 -2.73
CA VAL A 177 9.69 22.98 -1.82
C VAL A 177 10.84 23.80 -1.22
N GLY A 178 11.92 23.13 -0.81
CA GLY A 178 13.11 23.77 -0.25
C GLY A 178 13.82 24.71 -1.23
N ALA A 179 13.90 24.32 -2.51
CA ALA A 179 14.50 25.14 -3.56
C ALA A 179 13.84 26.52 -3.67
N GLY A 180 12.52 26.61 -3.48
CA GLY A 180 11.79 27.88 -3.49
C GLY A 180 12.03 28.77 -2.26
N LEU A 181 12.53 28.21 -1.15
CA LEU A 181 12.75 28.90 0.13
C LEU A 181 14.24 29.19 0.42
N GLY A 182 15.14 28.73 -0.45
CA GLY A 182 16.58 28.91 -0.33
C GLY A 182 17.26 27.86 0.57
N THR A 183 18.60 27.93 0.68
CA THR A 183 19.42 26.89 1.32
C THR A 183 19.73 27.08 2.80
N GLY A 184 18.99 27.97 3.47
CA GLY A 184 19.14 28.21 4.91
C GLY A 184 18.41 27.18 5.78
N LEU A 185 18.50 27.37 7.11
CA LEU A 185 17.72 26.61 8.08
C LEU A 185 16.20 26.59 7.77
N PRO A 186 15.56 27.70 7.33
CA PRO A 186 14.14 27.67 6.96
C PRO A 186 13.83 26.73 5.79
N GLY A 187 14.67 26.72 4.75
CA GLY A 187 14.53 25.82 3.61
C GLY A 187 14.71 24.36 4.02
N ALA A 188 15.72 24.06 4.85
CA ALA A 188 15.91 22.72 5.39
C ALA A 188 14.69 22.24 6.21
N MET A 189 14.17 23.08 7.10
CA MET A 189 12.96 22.77 7.87
C MET A 189 11.75 22.55 6.96
N ALA A 190 11.60 23.34 5.91
CA ALA A 190 10.53 23.18 4.92
C ALA A 190 10.62 21.87 4.13
N VAL A 191 11.83 21.44 3.76
CA VAL A 191 12.06 20.13 3.12
C VAL A 191 11.56 19.01 4.02
N TRP A 192 11.93 19.04 5.30
CA TRP A 192 11.54 18.03 6.28
C TRP A 192 10.03 18.00 6.53
N THR A 193 9.41 19.17 6.72
CA THR A 193 7.96 19.25 6.96
C THR A 193 7.16 18.83 5.74
N ALA A 194 7.57 19.23 4.53
CA ALA A 194 6.95 18.79 3.29
C ALA A 194 7.11 17.28 3.08
N ALA A 195 8.30 16.74 3.31
CA ALA A 195 8.55 15.29 3.19
C ALA A 195 7.72 14.49 4.20
N ALA A 196 7.63 14.92 5.46
CA ALA A 196 6.77 14.28 6.45
C ALA A 196 5.28 14.39 6.09
N GLY A 197 4.85 15.58 5.68
CA GLY A 197 3.47 15.89 5.31
C GLY A 197 2.98 15.11 4.09
N VAL A 198 3.85 14.83 3.12
CA VAL A 198 3.55 14.00 1.95
C VAL A 198 3.74 12.51 2.24
N GLY A 199 4.78 12.14 2.98
CA GLY A 199 5.10 10.75 3.31
C GLY A 199 4.01 10.09 4.16
N TRP A 200 3.40 10.82 5.08
CA TRP A 200 2.30 10.31 5.91
C TRP A 200 1.08 9.81 5.12
N PRO A 201 0.39 10.66 4.31
CA PRO A 201 -0.75 10.22 3.52
C PRO A 201 -0.34 9.18 2.48
N MET A 202 0.88 9.24 1.93
CA MET A 202 1.38 8.20 1.03
C MET A 202 1.51 6.83 1.72
N ALA A 203 2.06 6.77 2.94
CA ALA A 203 2.17 5.52 3.69
C ALA A 203 0.79 4.92 3.99
N HIS A 204 -0.16 5.76 4.40
CA HIS A 204 -1.55 5.36 4.61
C HIS A 204 -2.20 4.87 3.31
N LEU A 205 -1.96 5.57 2.20
CA LEU A 205 -2.54 5.25 0.90
C LEU A 205 -1.89 4.00 0.27
N PHE A 206 -0.60 3.74 0.42
CA PHE A 206 0.02 2.56 -0.21
C PHE A 206 -0.20 1.26 0.54
N PHE A 207 -0.19 1.31 1.86
CA PHE A 207 -0.21 0.11 2.68
C PHE A 207 -1.53 -0.11 3.41
N ARG A 208 -2.46 0.86 3.35
CA ARG A 208 -3.74 0.81 4.11
C ARG A 208 -3.50 0.54 5.60
N LEU A 209 -2.38 1.03 6.11
CA LEU A 209 -1.99 0.87 7.50
C LEU A 209 -2.90 1.72 8.38
N ALA A 210 -3.22 1.24 9.58
CA ALA A 210 -3.82 2.11 10.58
C ALA A 210 -2.90 3.32 10.82
N PRO A 211 -3.44 4.50 11.14
CA PRO A 211 -2.66 5.73 11.30
C PRO A 211 -1.42 5.57 12.20
N LYS A 212 -1.54 4.78 13.29
CA LYS A 212 -0.43 4.50 14.21
C LYS A 212 0.73 3.73 13.55
N HIS A 213 0.44 2.77 12.67
CA HIS A 213 1.48 2.00 11.99
C HIS A 213 2.10 2.80 10.84
N ALA A 214 1.30 3.60 10.13
CA ALA A 214 1.81 4.55 9.14
C ALA A 214 2.78 5.55 9.79
N ALA A 215 2.45 6.05 10.99
CA ALA A 215 3.32 6.90 11.80
C ALA A 215 4.65 6.25 12.09
N ALA A 216 4.62 5.01 12.60
CA ALA A 216 5.83 4.28 12.97
C ALA A 216 6.73 4.03 11.74
N CYS A 217 6.13 3.67 10.60
CA CYS A 217 6.87 3.50 9.35
C CYS A 217 7.53 4.81 8.90
N LEU A 218 6.78 5.92 8.88
CA LEU A 218 7.30 7.22 8.49
C LEU A 218 8.41 7.68 9.44
N ALA A 219 8.21 7.55 10.75
CA ALA A 219 9.22 7.88 11.75
C ALA A 219 10.50 7.06 11.54
N GLY A 220 10.38 5.76 11.24
CA GLY A 220 11.51 4.90 10.91
C GLY A 220 12.28 5.38 9.66
N ILE A 221 11.58 5.75 8.59
CA ILE A 221 12.19 6.31 7.37
C ILE A 221 12.91 7.63 7.67
N LEU A 222 12.27 8.54 8.41
CA LEU A 222 12.86 9.83 8.77
C LEU A 222 14.09 9.68 9.68
N LEU A 223 14.06 8.74 10.63
CA LEU A 223 15.20 8.42 11.48
C LEU A 223 16.37 7.86 10.68
N ILE A 224 16.11 6.95 9.73
CA ILE A 224 17.14 6.45 8.81
C ILE A 224 17.72 7.62 8.01
N ARG A 225 16.89 8.54 7.54
CA ARG A 225 17.35 9.70 6.76
C ARG A 225 18.26 10.61 7.61
N LEU A 226 17.85 10.88 8.84
CA LEU A 226 18.62 11.66 9.80
C LEU A 226 19.98 10.99 10.06
N ALA A 227 19.98 9.67 10.29
CA ALA A 227 21.20 8.90 10.51
C ALA A 227 22.12 8.90 9.28
N THR A 228 21.58 8.70 8.07
CA THR A 228 22.37 8.75 6.82
C THR A 228 22.98 10.13 6.60
N MET A 229 22.24 11.22 6.87
CA MET A 229 22.78 12.57 6.74
C MET A 229 23.83 12.88 7.80
N TRP A 230 23.66 12.38 9.02
CA TRP A 230 24.65 12.55 10.07
C TRP A 230 25.96 11.81 9.74
N ILE A 231 25.86 10.57 9.26
CA ILE A 231 27.02 9.77 8.84
C ILE A 231 27.70 10.43 7.62
N LEU A 232 26.97 10.66 6.52
CA LEU A 232 27.57 11.22 5.31
C LEU A 232 28.04 12.67 5.48
N GLY A 233 27.34 13.45 6.32
CA GLY A 233 27.72 14.81 6.67
C GLY A 233 28.99 14.86 7.50
N ALA A 234 29.15 13.97 8.49
CA ALA A 234 30.37 13.87 9.28
C ALA A 234 31.59 13.52 8.42
N TRP A 235 31.41 12.70 7.38
CA TRP A 235 32.47 12.36 6.43
C TRP A 235 32.91 13.50 5.51
N ARG A 236 32.10 14.55 5.33
CA ARG A 236 32.50 15.72 4.52
C ARG A 236 33.35 16.72 5.29
N VAL A 237 33.40 16.61 6.62
CA VAL A 237 34.16 17.52 7.50
C VAL A 237 35.53 16.96 7.85
N LEU A 238 35.74 15.65 7.66
CA LEU A 238 37.00 14.92 7.88
C LEU A 238 37.82 14.87 6.59
#